data_AF-A0A9E5FI75-F1
#
_entry.id   AF-A0A9E5FI75-F1
#
_cell.length_a   1.000
_cell.length_b   1.000
_cell.length_c   1.000
_cell.angle_alpha   90.00
_cell.angle_beta   90.00
_cell.angle_gamma   90.00
#
_symmetry.space_group_name_H-M   'P 1'
#
loop_
_entity.id
_entity.type
_entity.pdbx_description
1 polymer ?
#
loop_
_entity_poly.entity_id
_entity_poly.type
_entity_poly.pdbx_seq_one_letter_code
_entity_poly.pdbx_strand_id
1 'polypeptide(L)'
;SPQGGNTLENVNRWRMQLGLAPWKQDDLDRDGTVVPTQAGPALLVDLEGGGQKLLGAILNRPDAVWFVKLSGPPAMASPLREPFISLLRSVRFD
;
A
#
# COMPACT_ATOMS: atom_id res chain seq x y z
N SER A 1 -3.02 -3.67 -18.39
CA SER A 1 -2.54 -4.91 -17.74
C SER A 1 -3.53 -5.36 -16.68
N PRO A 2 -3.81 -6.67 -16.54
CA PRO A 2 -4.82 -7.19 -15.60
C PRO A 2 -4.51 -6.97 -14.11
N GLN A 3 -3.28 -6.55 -13.75
CA GLN A 3 -2.89 -6.37 -12.35
C GLN A 3 -3.55 -5.16 -11.66
N GLY A 4 -4.03 -4.17 -12.43
CA GLY A 4 -4.66 -2.96 -11.87
C GLY A 4 -5.97 -3.25 -11.14
N GLY A 5 -6.82 -4.14 -11.68
CA GLY A 5 -8.12 -4.48 -11.09
C GLY A 5 -8.01 -5.05 -9.67
N ASN A 6 -7.22 -6.11 -9.49
CA ASN A 6 -7.01 -6.70 -8.15
C ASN A 6 -6.32 -5.71 -7.19
N THR A 7 -5.38 -4.90 -7.67
CA THR A 7 -4.66 -3.94 -6.83
C THR A 7 -5.58 -2.82 -6.35
N LEU A 8 -6.36 -2.20 -7.25
CA LEU A 8 -7.32 -1.16 -6.93
C LEU A 8 -8.41 -1.68 -5.98
N GLU A 9 -8.93 -2.88 -6.23
CA GLU A 9 -9.90 -3.53 -5.35
C GLU A 9 -9.35 -3.73 -3.94
N ASN A 10 -8.10 -4.19 -3.80
CA ASN A 10 -7.43 -4.33 -2.50
C ASN A 10 -7.29 -2.99 -1.77
N VAL A 11 -6.84 -1.95 -2.48
CA VAL A 11 -6.72 -0.61 -1.92
C VAL A 11 -8.09 -0.08 -1.48
N ASN A 12 -9.14 -0.29 -2.29
CA ASN A 12 -10.49 0.10 -1.95
C ASN A 12 -11.05 -0.66 -0.75
N ARG A 13 -10.69 -1.93 -0.55
CA ARG A 13 -11.01 -2.65 0.70
C ARG A 13 -10.39 -1.97 1.92
N TRP A 14 -9.14 -1.54 1.83
CA TRP A 14 -8.48 -0.81 2.92
C TRP A 14 -9.07 0.58 3.15
N ARG A 15 -9.41 1.30 2.07
CA ARG A 15 -10.09 2.60 2.16
C ARG A 15 -11.44 2.48 2.87
N MET A 16 -12.24 1.49 2.53
CA MET A 16 -13.52 1.23 3.20
C MET A 16 -13.36 0.92 4.70
N GLN A 17 -12.31 0.18 5.10
CA GLN A 17 -12.00 -0.07 6.52
C GLN A 17 -11.69 1.22 7.29
N LEU A 18 -11.20 2.25 6.60
CA LEU A 18 -10.91 3.58 7.16
C LEU A 18 -12.08 4.56 6.98
N GLY A 19 -13.22 4.11 6.45
CA GLY A 19 -14.38 4.98 6.17
C GLY A 19 -14.16 5.96 5.01
N LEU A 20 -13.19 5.68 4.12
CA LEU A 20 -12.90 6.50 2.95
C LEU A 20 -13.70 6.03 1.74
N ALA A 21 -14.09 6.98 0.89
CA ALA A 21 -14.72 6.68 -0.40
C ALA A 21 -13.75 5.88 -1.30
N PRO A 22 -14.24 4.92 -2.11
CA PRO A 22 -13.39 4.15 -3.01
C PRO A 22 -12.74 5.05 -4.07
N TRP A 23 -11.50 4.74 -4.41
CA TRP A 23 -10.76 5.31 -5.51
C TRP A 23 -11.15 4.67 -6.85
N LYS A 24 -10.96 5.43 -7.93
CA LYS A 24 -10.88 4.93 -9.30
C LYS A 24 -9.41 4.67 -9.66
N GLN A 25 -9.17 4.09 -10.84
CA GLN A 25 -7.80 3.81 -11.30
C GLN A 25 -6.96 5.09 -11.36
N ASP A 26 -7.51 6.20 -11.88
CA ASP A 26 -6.80 7.47 -11.98
C ASP A 26 -6.37 8.04 -10.61
N ASP A 27 -7.17 7.81 -9.56
CA ASP A 27 -6.79 8.19 -8.19
C ASP A 27 -5.61 7.36 -7.70
N LEU A 28 -5.62 6.04 -7.97
CA LEU A 28 -4.53 5.15 -7.59
C LEU A 28 -3.24 5.48 -8.33
N ASP A 29 -3.34 5.79 -9.63
CA ASP A 29 -2.18 6.15 -10.45
C ASP A 29 -1.58 7.49 -10.01
N ARG A 30 -2.41 8.42 -9.50
CA ARG A 30 -1.97 9.71 -8.95
C ARG A 30 -1.37 9.60 -7.54
N ASP A 31 -2.07 8.91 -6.65
CA ASP A 31 -1.80 8.95 -5.20
C ASP A 31 -0.98 7.73 -4.72
N GLY A 32 -0.95 6.66 -5.50
CA GLY A 32 -0.10 5.50 -5.28
C GLY A 32 1.35 5.80 -5.64
N THR A 33 2.28 5.22 -4.90
CA THR A 33 3.73 5.37 -5.14
C THR A 33 4.35 4.02 -5.43
N VAL A 34 5.06 3.88 -6.55
CA VAL A 34 5.84 2.65 -6.81
C VAL A 34 7.18 2.73 -6.07
N VAL A 35 7.43 1.76 -5.19
CA VAL A 35 8.69 1.60 -4.48
C VAL A 35 9.45 0.41 -5.07
N PRO A 36 10.66 0.61 -5.64
CA PRO A 36 11.51 -0.50 -6.03
C PRO A 36 11.98 -1.30 -4.79
N THR A 37 11.85 -2.63 -4.83
CA THR A 37 12.34 -3.54 -3.80
C THR A 37 13.18 -4.65 -4.41
N GLN A 38 13.90 -5.44 -3.60
CA GLN A 38 14.63 -6.61 -4.09
C GLN A 38 13.69 -7.71 -4.61
N ALA A 39 12.43 -7.73 -4.18
CA ALA A 39 11.42 -8.68 -4.61
C ALA A 39 10.59 -8.21 -5.84
N GLY A 40 10.86 -7.02 -6.38
CA GLY A 40 10.10 -6.38 -7.47
C GLY A 40 9.47 -5.04 -7.06
N PRO A 41 8.78 -4.33 -7.97
CA PRO A 41 8.11 -3.08 -7.62
C PRO A 41 6.92 -3.33 -6.69
N ALA A 42 6.84 -2.56 -5.61
CA ALA A 42 5.72 -2.54 -4.68
C ALA A 42 4.87 -1.29 -4.91
N LEU A 43 3.55 -1.42 -5.00
CA LEU A 43 2.66 -0.26 -4.93
C LEU A 43 2.40 0.10 -3.47
N LEU A 44 2.90 1.25 -3.05
CA LEU A 44 2.67 1.86 -1.74
C LEU A 44 1.47 2.81 -1.80
N VAL A 45 0.59 2.72 -0.82
CA VAL A 45 -0.47 3.69 -0.53
C VAL A 45 -0.33 4.19 0.90
N ASP A 46 -0.64 5.46 1.11
CA ASP A 46 -0.70 6.12 2.42
C ASP A 46 -2.11 6.66 2.58
N LEU A 47 -2.87 6.00 3.45
CA LEU A 47 -4.29 6.24 3.64
C LEU A 47 -4.52 6.69 5.08
N GLU A 48 -5.39 7.68 5.26
CA GLU A 48 -5.77 8.17 6.58
C GLU A 48 -7.27 8.44 6.60
N GLY A 49 -7.97 7.87 7.59
CA GLY A 49 -9.41 7.97 7.73
C GLY A 49 -9.89 7.28 9.01
N GLY A 50 -11.05 7.71 9.54
CA GLY A 50 -11.64 7.07 10.73
C GLY A 50 -10.74 7.11 11.98
N GLY A 51 -9.86 8.10 12.10
CA GLY A 51 -8.90 8.22 13.21
C GLY A 51 -7.71 7.26 13.13
N GLN A 52 -7.51 6.59 11.98
CA GLN A 52 -6.43 5.64 11.74
C GLN A 52 -5.65 6.01 10.48
N LYS A 53 -4.36 5.70 10.49
CA LYS A 53 -3.50 5.75 9.32
C LYS A 53 -3.07 4.33 8.93
N LEU A 54 -2.94 4.10 7.63
CA LEU A 54 -2.50 2.84 7.04
C LEU A 54 -1.47 3.15 5.94
N LEU A 55 -0.26 2.66 6.13
CA LEU A 55 0.73 2.48 5.07
C LEU A 55 0.59 1.06 4.56
N GLY A 56 0.26 0.89 3.29
CA GLY A 56 0.00 -0.41 2.69
C GLY A 56 0.85 -0.58 1.43
N ALA A 57 1.53 -1.70 1.31
CA ALA A 57 2.28 -2.06 0.11
C ALA A 57 1.77 -3.36 -0.48
N ILE A 58 1.63 -3.39 -1.81
CA ILE A 58 1.22 -4.57 -2.59
C ILE A 58 2.36 -4.92 -3.54
N LEU A 59 2.88 -6.15 -3.42
CA LEU A 59 3.85 -6.72 -4.35
C LEU A 59 3.15 -7.83 -5.14
N ASN A 60 2.91 -7.56 -6.42
CA ASN A 60 2.36 -8.56 -7.34
C ASN A 60 3.52 -9.35 -7.94
N ARG A 61 3.63 -10.63 -7.59
CA ARG A 61 4.58 -11.56 -8.19
C ARG A 61 3.84 -12.61 -9.04
N PRO A 62 4.55 -13.31 -9.94
CA PRO A 62 3.93 -14.38 -10.73
C PRO A 62 3.36 -15.53 -9.88
N ASP A 63 3.95 -15.79 -8.72
CA ASP A 63 3.66 -16.91 -7.83
C ASP A 63 2.73 -16.55 -6.66
N ALA A 64 2.75 -15.30 -6.20
CA ALA A 64 1.97 -14.83 -5.06
C ALA A 64 1.73 -13.32 -5.09
N VAL A 65 0.74 -12.86 -4.32
CA VAL A 65 0.56 -11.44 -3.99
C VAL A 65 0.90 -11.23 -2.53
N TRP A 66 1.86 -10.36 -2.25
CA TRP A 66 2.29 -10.04 -0.89
C TRP A 66 1.76 -8.67 -0.45
N PHE A 67 1.33 -8.62 0.81
CA PHE A 67 0.82 -7.41 1.45
C PHE A 67 1.68 -7.09 2.67
N VAL A 68 2.22 -5.87 2.71
CA VAL A 68 2.88 -5.34 3.91
C VAL A 68 2.06 -4.17 4.41
N LYS A 69 1.71 -4.16 5.69
CA LYS A 69 0.85 -3.11 6.26
C LYS A 69 1.42 -2.61 7.57
N LEU A 70 1.42 -1.30 7.75
CA LEU A 70 1.60 -0.62 9.03
C LEU A 70 0.36 0.22 9.27
N SER A 71 -0.30 0.03 10.41
CA SER A 71 -1.50 0.79 10.76
C SER A 71 -1.55 1.17 12.23
N GLY A 72 -2.12 2.33 12.53
CA GLY A 72 -2.29 2.81 13.90
C GLY A 72 -2.77 4.27 13.93
N PRO A 73 -2.80 4.89 15.13
CA PRO A 73 -3.14 6.29 15.26
C PRO A 73 -2.22 7.16 14.38
N PRO A 74 -2.74 8.19 13.67
CA PRO A 74 -1.96 9.02 12.75
C PRO A 74 -0.69 9.60 13.40
N ALA A 75 -0.77 10.04 14.66
CA ALA A 75 0.36 10.59 15.40
C ALA A 75 1.54 9.59 15.56
N MET A 76 1.26 8.28 15.59
CA MET A 76 2.27 7.23 15.72
C MET A 76 2.71 6.66 14.37
N ALA A 77 1.79 6.56 13.41
CA ALA A 77 2.05 5.94 12.12
C ALA A 77 2.67 6.88 11.09
N SER A 78 2.32 8.18 11.11
CA SER A 78 2.86 9.17 10.16
C SER A 78 4.39 9.28 10.16
N PRO A 79 5.07 9.32 11.33
CA PRO A 79 6.53 9.35 11.37
C PRO A 79 7.21 8.08 10.84
N LEU A 80 6.47 6.97 10.74
CA LEU A 80 7.01 5.67 10.34
C LEU A 80 6.99 5.46 8.82
N ARG A 81 6.58 6.45 8.03
CA ARG A 81 6.56 6.34 6.56
C ARG A 81 7.91 5.98 5.96
N GLU A 82 8.95 6.75 6.26
CA GLU A 82 10.30 6.47 5.72
C GLU A 82 10.90 5.16 6.27
N PRO A 83 10.80 4.84 7.58
CA PRO A 83 11.15 3.52 8.09
C PRO A 83 10.42 2.37 7.38
N PHE A 84 9.14 2.53 7.09
CA PHE A 84 8.34 1.54 6.36
C PHE A 84 8.85 1.36 4.93
N ILE A 85 9.14 2.44 4.21
CA ILE A 85 9.73 2.37 2.86
C ILE A 85 11.10 1.68 2.90
N SER A 86 11.91 1.94 3.93
CA SER A 86 13.20 1.28 4.13
C SER A 86 13.04 -0.24 4.33
N LEU A 87 12.06 -0.66 5.13
CA LEU A 87 11.68 -2.07 5.28
C LEU A 87 11.26 -2.69 3.94
N LEU A 88 10.41 -2.01 3.16
CA LEU A 88 9.99 -2.54 1.85
C LEU A 88 11.18 -2.79 0.94
N ARG A 89 12.15 -1.88 0.92
CA ARG A 89 13.37 -2.02 0.09
C ARG A 89 14.22 -3.22 0.49
N SER A 90 14.17 -3.67 1.75
CA SER A 90 14.92 -4.84 2.21
C SER A 90 14.17 -6.17 2.04
N VAL A 91 12.88 -6.14 1.68
CA VAL A 91 12.11 -7.36 1.41
C VAL A 91 12.71 -8.11 0.23
N ARG A 92 13.08 -9.36 0.48
CA ARG A 92 13.53 -10.34 -0.49
C ARG A 92 12.87 -11.69 -0.17
N PHE A 93 12.71 -12.50 -1.20
CA PHE A 93 12.27 -13.89 -1.07
C PHE A 93 13.43 -14.75 -1.57
N ASP A 94 13.82 -15.75 -0.78
CA ASP A 94 14.84 -16.73 -1.15
C ASP A 94 14.27 -17.78 -2.12
#